data_AF-A0A7C2NHI4-F1
#
_entry.id   AF-A0A7C2NHI4-F1
#
_cell.length_a   1.000
_cell.length_b   1.000
_cell.length_c   1.000
_cell.angle_alpha   90.00
_cell.angle_beta   90.00
_cell.angle_gamma   90.00
#
_symmetry.space_group_name_H-M   'P 1'
#
loop_
_entity.id
_entity.type
_entity.pdbx_description
1 polymer ?
#
loop_
_entity_poly.entity_id
_entity_poly.type
_entity_poly.pdbx_seq_one_letter_code
_entity_poly.pdbx_strand_id
1 'polypeptide(L)'
;MIDRATKLAGRQWENLKFYLDLCGGIGDFHFDELRNCKWFNERNYQEGFISNIINMHEKLPLYEYATPEAMNVLTVLASKAAERLGLEEELALAFGTGYAFVQTGLLSFHTLEPREIIFHRMFYPFGVNPDWNFAPNLVKKKLKIVYERFRSWQDNPETYGRDLNHFLNTEEAWREWNGLD
;
A
#
# COMPACT_ATOMS: atom_id res chain seq x y z
N MET A 1 25.87 -0.42 6.45
CA MET A 1 24.56 0.28 6.39
C MET A 1 23.55 -0.50 5.57
N ILE A 2 23.91 -0.94 4.35
CA ILE A 2 23.08 -1.77 3.48
C ILE A 2 22.62 -3.05 4.18
N ASP A 3 23.52 -3.85 4.79
CA ASP A 3 23.14 -5.10 5.47
C ASP A 3 22.09 -4.92 6.58
N ARG A 4 22.16 -3.79 7.32
CA ARG A 4 21.17 -3.44 8.35
C ARG A 4 19.82 -3.14 7.68
N ALA A 5 19.80 -2.30 6.66
CA ALA A 5 18.59 -1.98 5.92
C ALA A 5 17.98 -3.22 5.24
N THR A 6 18.78 -4.09 4.63
CA THR A 6 18.31 -5.34 4.04
C THR A 6 17.63 -6.25 5.07
N LYS A 7 18.22 -6.41 6.26
CA LYS A 7 17.60 -7.19 7.35
C LYS A 7 16.28 -6.57 7.83
N LEU A 8 16.23 -5.25 7.95
CA LEU A 8 15.03 -4.52 8.38
C LEU A 8 13.91 -4.60 7.33
N ALA A 9 14.23 -4.41 6.06
CA ALA A 9 13.29 -4.60 4.95
C ALA A 9 12.79 -6.04 4.88
N GLY A 10 13.68 -7.03 5.08
CA GLY A 10 13.30 -8.45 5.15
C GLY A 10 12.26 -8.74 6.24
N ARG A 11 12.37 -8.10 7.42
CA ARG A 11 11.33 -8.24 8.47
C ARG A 11 9.98 -7.68 8.02
N GLN A 12 9.97 -6.56 7.32
CA GLN A 12 8.74 -5.99 6.78
C GLN A 12 8.16 -6.83 5.65
N TRP A 13 9.03 -7.46 4.86
CA TRP A 13 8.63 -8.42 3.85
C TRP A 13 7.94 -9.65 4.46
N GLU A 14 8.45 -10.19 5.57
CA GLU A 14 7.79 -11.31 6.26
C GLU A 14 6.41 -10.92 6.81
N ASN A 15 6.24 -9.67 7.28
CA ASN A 15 4.93 -9.15 7.64
C ASN A 15 3.98 -9.12 6.44
N LEU A 16 4.44 -8.63 5.28
CA LEU A 16 3.66 -8.63 4.04
C LEU A 16 3.31 -10.06 3.60
N LYS A 17 4.27 -10.99 3.64
CA LYS A 17 4.07 -12.40 3.31
C LYS A 17 2.99 -13.02 4.20
N PHE A 18 2.99 -12.68 5.49
CA PHE A 18 1.95 -13.10 6.43
C PHE A 18 0.59 -12.52 6.07
N TYR A 19 0.49 -11.22 5.77
CA TYR A 19 -0.79 -10.55 5.48
C TYR A 19 -1.36 -10.86 4.09
N LEU A 20 -0.51 -11.19 3.13
CA LEU A 20 -0.88 -11.50 1.75
C LEU A 20 -1.01 -13.00 1.48
N ASP A 21 -0.88 -13.87 2.48
CA ASP A 21 -0.91 -15.33 2.30
C ASP A 21 -2.19 -15.84 1.62
N LEU A 22 -3.32 -15.19 1.86
CA LEU A 22 -4.59 -15.50 1.20
C LEU A 22 -4.67 -15.02 -0.27
N CYS A 23 -3.78 -14.12 -0.69
CA CYS A 23 -3.69 -13.61 -2.05
C CYS A 23 -2.77 -14.49 -2.92
N GLY A 24 -1.78 -15.15 -2.30
CA GLY A 24 -0.81 -16.00 -2.96
C GLY A 24 0.57 -15.93 -2.29
N GLY A 25 1.53 -16.70 -2.80
CA GLY A 25 2.91 -16.69 -2.30
C GLY A 25 3.74 -15.61 -2.96
N ILE A 26 4.30 -14.68 -2.17
CA ILE A 26 5.19 -13.62 -2.68
C ILE A 26 6.68 -14.00 -2.66
N GLY A 27 7.05 -15.21 -2.22
CA GLY A 27 8.45 -15.66 -2.15
C GLY A 27 9.31 -14.91 -1.13
N ASP A 28 10.63 -15.05 -1.24
CA ASP A 28 11.60 -14.51 -0.28
C ASP A 28 12.17 -13.17 -0.70
N PHE A 29 12.55 -12.33 0.27
CA PHE A 29 13.01 -10.97 0.00
C PHE A 29 14.42 -10.94 -0.61
N HIS A 30 14.57 -10.24 -1.74
CA HIS A 30 15.86 -9.94 -2.35
C HIS A 30 15.96 -8.45 -2.66
N PHE A 31 16.83 -7.74 -1.94
CA PHE A 31 16.95 -6.28 -2.04
C PHE A 31 17.30 -5.79 -3.45
N ASP A 32 18.12 -6.54 -4.20
CA ASP A 32 18.55 -6.18 -5.55
C ASP A 32 17.40 -6.14 -6.57
N GLU A 33 16.30 -6.86 -6.31
CA GLU A 33 15.14 -6.85 -7.22
C GLU A 33 14.42 -5.50 -7.27
N LEU A 34 14.56 -4.68 -6.23
CA LEU A 34 13.96 -3.35 -6.20
C LEU A 34 14.59 -2.43 -7.24
N ARG A 35 15.85 -2.66 -7.64
CA ARG A 35 16.57 -1.83 -8.62
C ARG A 35 15.99 -1.91 -10.03
N ASN A 36 15.25 -2.99 -10.31
CA ASN A 36 14.68 -3.24 -11.63
C ASN A 36 13.24 -2.72 -11.76
N CYS A 37 12.64 -2.21 -10.69
CA CYS A 37 11.31 -1.62 -10.73
C CYS A 37 11.39 -0.20 -11.31
N LYS A 38 10.77 0.04 -12.48
CA LYS A 38 10.80 1.35 -13.14
C LYS A 38 10.21 2.46 -12.25
N TRP A 39 9.06 2.23 -11.62
CA TRP A 39 8.48 3.17 -10.65
C TRP A 39 9.40 3.47 -9.44
N PHE A 40 10.27 2.54 -9.05
CA PHE A 40 11.25 2.76 -7.98
C PHE A 40 12.36 3.72 -8.40
N ASN A 41 12.71 3.71 -9.69
CA ASN A 41 13.75 4.56 -10.27
C ASN A 41 13.22 5.93 -10.69
N GLU A 42 12.02 5.99 -11.30
CA GLU A 42 11.45 7.23 -11.85
C GLU A 42 10.97 8.22 -10.78
N ARG A 43 10.58 7.74 -9.59
CA ARG A 43 10.12 8.59 -8.48
C ARG A 43 11.23 8.97 -7.47
N ASN A 44 12.50 8.76 -7.80
CA ASN A 44 13.65 9.00 -6.91
C ASN A 44 13.53 8.30 -5.54
N TYR A 45 12.78 7.19 -5.42
CA TYR A 45 12.71 6.42 -4.17
C TYR A 45 14.10 5.94 -3.72
N GLN A 46 15.02 5.77 -4.68
CA GLN A 46 16.40 5.34 -4.43
C GLN A 46 17.21 6.26 -3.50
N GLU A 47 17.13 7.58 -3.67
CA GLU A 47 18.08 8.51 -3.01
C GLU A 47 17.97 8.48 -1.48
N GLY A 48 16.85 7.96 -0.94
CA GLY A 48 16.63 7.83 0.49
C GLY A 48 16.24 6.43 0.97
N PHE A 49 16.03 5.42 0.12
CA PHE A 49 15.34 4.18 0.55
C PHE A 49 16.01 3.48 1.75
N ILE A 50 17.33 3.33 1.71
CA ILE A 50 18.12 2.75 2.80
C ILE A 50 17.96 3.58 4.08
N SER A 51 18.02 4.90 3.96
CA SER A 51 17.83 5.84 5.07
C SER A 51 16.41 5.75 5.63
N ASN A 52 15.39 5.69 4.76
CA ASN A 52 13.99 5.54 5.15
C ASN A 52 13.76 4.22 5.89
N ILE A 53 14.36 3.10 5.48
CA ILE A 53 14.25 1.84 6.23
C ILE A 53 14.81 1.98 7.64
N ILE A 54 15.98 2.61 7.77
CA ILE A 54 16.64 2.80 9.07
C ILE A 54 15.82 3.75 9.95
N ASN A 55 15.45 4.90 9.42
CA ASN A 55 14.69 5.95 10.13
C ASN A 55 13.30 5.46 10.53
N MET A 56 12.59 4.74 9.64
CA MET A 56 11.32 4.10 9.96
C MET A 56 11.48 3.18 11.17
N HIS A 57 12.51 2.34 11.19
CA HIS A 57 12.75 1.42 12.31
C HIS A 57 13.09 2.16 13.62
N GLU A 58 13.89 3.22 13.53
CA GLU A 58 14.29 4.02 14.70
C GLU A 58 13.12 4.81 15.29
N LYS A 59 12.17 5.23 14.44
CA LYS A 59 10.95 5.96 14.84
C LYS A 59 9.80 5.05 15.29
N LEU A 60 9.83 3.77 14.92
CA LEU A 60 8.77 2.79 15.19
C LEU A 60 8.30 2.75 16.66
N PRO A 61 9.16 2.83 17.69
CA PRO A 61 8.71 2.79 19.07
C PRO A 61 7.89 4.00 19.53
N LEU A 62 8.06 5.16 18.86
CA LEU A 62 7.45 6.42 19.27
C LEU A 62 6.27 6.81 18.38
N TYR A 63 6.37 6.52 17.09
CA TYR A 63 5.39 6.94 16.08
C TYR A 63 4.70 5.78 15.38
N GLU A 64 5.01 4.53 15.77
CA GLU A 64 4.58 3.34 15.05
C GLU A 64 4.89 3.48 13.54
N TYR A 65 3.92 3.19 12.68
CA TYR A 65 4.05 3.39 11.23
C TYR A 65 3.59 4.78 10.77
N ALA A 66 3.18 5.69 11.65
CA ALA A 66 2.71 7.03 11.29
C ALA A 66 3.90 7.98 10.97
N THR A 67 4.74 7.60 10.00
CA THR A 67 5.90 8.39 9.55
C THR A 67 6.02 8.42 8.03
N PRO A 68 6.54 9.50 7.43
CA PRO A 68 6.82 9.56 5.99
C PRO A 68 7.77 8.45 5.52
N GLU A 69 8.73 8.05 6.37
CA GLU A 69 9.64 6.97 6.04
C GLU A 69 8.93 5.62 5.96
N ALA A 70 7.98 5.34 6.87
CA ALA A 70 7.12 4.16 6.77
C ALA A 70 6.28 4.18 5.50
N MET A 71 5.68 5.32 5.14
CA MET A 71 4.86 5.45 3.94
C MET A 71 5.68 5.08 2.69
N ASN A 72 6.89 5.61 2.57
CA ASN A 72 7.79 5.29 1.46
C ASN A 72 8.22 3.83 1.45
N VAL A 73 8.66 3.29 2.61
CA VAL A 73 9.15 1.90 2.70
C VAL A 73 8.05 0.90 2.38
N LEU A 74 6.87 1.08 2.97
CA LEU A 74 5.74 0.18 2.78
C LEU A 74 5.19 0.26 1.36
N THR A 75 5.16 1.44 0.74
CA THR A 75 4.75 1.60 -0.66
C THR A 75 5.62 0.73 -1.57
N VAL A 76 6.94 0.83 -1.44
CA VAL A 76 7.89 0.08 -2.27
C VAL A 76 7.75 -1.43 -2.04
N LEU A 77 7.75 -1.88 -0.78
CA LEU A 77 7.70 -3.31 -0.48
C LEU A 77 6.35 -3.94 -0.89
N ALA A 78 5.23 -3.27 -0.60
CA ALA A 78 3.90 -3.75 -0.96
C ALA A 78 3.68 -3.74 -2.48
N SER A 79 4.21 -2.74 -3.19
CA SER A 79 4.17 -2.71 -4.66
C SER A 79 4.93 -3.90 -5.25
N LYS A 80 6.13 -4.20 -4.73
CA LYS A 80 6.89 -5.37 -5.21
C LYS A 80 6.20 -6.69 -4.88
N ALA A 81 5.55 -6.78 -3.72
CA ALA A 81 4.75 -7.94 -3.35
C ALA A 81 3.56 -8.13 -4.32
N ALA A 82 2.85 -7.05 -4.65
CA ALA A 82 1.75 -7.05 -5.61
C ALA A 82 2.20 -7.48 -7.02
N GLU A 83 3.35 -6.99 -7.47
CA GLU A 83 3.98 -7.39 -8.73
C GLU A 83 4.29 -8.90 -8.75
N ARG A 84 4.84 -9.45 -7.65
CA ARG A 84 5.09 -10.90 -7.52
C ARG A 84 3.81 -11.74 -7.46
N LEU A 85 2.70 -11.16 -7.03
CA LEU A 85 1.36 -11.76 -7.15
C LEU A 85 0.79 -11.64 -8.58
N GLY A 86 1.52 -11.04 -9.51
CA GLY A 86 1.17 -10.97 -10.93
C GLY A 86 0.49 -9.68 -11.37
N LEU A 87 0.34 -8.68 -10.50
CA LEU A 87 -0.18 -7.37 -10.92
C LEU A 87 0.82 -6.66 -11.84
N GLU A 88 0.30 -6.04 -12.89
CA GLU A 88 1.06 -5.16 -13.77
C GLU A 88 1.56 -3.93 -13.01
N GLU A 89 2.63 -3.35 -13.53
CA GLU A 89 3.45 -2.36 -12.84
C GLU A 89 2.65 -1.22 -12.20
N GLU A 90 1.75 -0.57 -12.97
CA GLU A 90 0.94 0.55 -12.48
C GLU A 90 -0.07 0.14 -11.39
N LEU A 91 -0.66 -1.06 -11.53
CA LEU A 91 -1.62 -1.59 -10.56
C LEU A 91 -0.91 -2.06 -9.29
N ALA A 92 0.28 -2.64 -9.43
CA ALA A 92 1.13 -3.00 -8.31
C ALA A 92 1.53 -1.76 -7.50
N LEU A 93 1.93 -0.66 -8.16
CA LEU A 93 2.22 0.60 -7.50
C LEU A 93 1.02 1.16 -6.75
N ALA A 94 -0.14 1.27 -7.42
CA ALA A 94 -1.36 1.76 -6.80
C ALA A 94 -1.80 0.90 -5.60
N PHE A 95 -1.61 -0.43 -5.69
CA PHE A 95 -1.86 -1.34 -4.57
C PHE A 95 -0.91 -1.05 -3.41
N GLY A 96 0.38 -0.87 -3.68
CA GLY A 96 1.38 -0.59 -2.66
C GLY A 96 1.16 0.76 -1.96
N THR A 97 0.82 1.82 -2.70
CA THR A 97 0.47 3.11 -2.11
C THR A 97 -0.77 3.00 -1.23
N GLY A 98 -1.81 2.29 -1.69
CA GLY A 98 -3.03 2.05 -0.92
C GLY A 98 -2.77 1.28 0.38
N TYR A 99 -1.94 0.22 0.32
CA TYR A 99 -1.51 -0.53 1.50
C TYR A 99 -0.76 0.37 2.50
N ALA A 100 0.21 1.16 2.01
CA ALA A 100 0.99 2.04 2.86
C ALA A 100 0.12 3.13 3.49
N PHE A 101 -0.84 3.69 2.75
CA PHE A 101 -1.77 4.67 3.29
C PHE A 101 -2.62 4.07 4.42
N VAL A 102 -3.18 2.88 4.21
CA VAL A 102 -3.98 2.17 5.21
C VAL A 102 -3.18 1.85 6.49
N GLN A 103 -1.88 1.56 6.35
CA GLN A 103 -1.00 1.19 7.46
C GLN A 103 -0.43 2.39 8.21
N THR A 104 -0.22 3.52 7.54
CA THR A 104 0.43 4.70 8.13
C THR A 104 -0.54 5.82 8.48
N GLY A 105 -1.69 5.88 7.80
CA GLY A 105 -2.68 6.96 7.92
C GLY A 105 -2.22 8.24 7.25
N LEU A 106 -1.07 8.22 6.59
CA LEU A 106 -0.49 9.36 5.91
C LEU A 106 -0.85 9.33 4.44
N LEU A 107 -1.47 10.41 3.98
CA LEU A 107 -1.56 10.69 2.56
C LEU A 107 -0.13 10.87 2.04
N SER A 108 0.22 10.18 0.96
CA SER A 108 1.47 10.48 0.27
C SER A 108 1.43 11.96 -0.18
N PHE A 109 2.58 12.62 -0.30
CA PHE A 109 2.65 14.04 -0.73
C PHE A 109 2.21 14.28 -2.20
N HIS A 110 1.58 13.30 -2.83
CA HIS A 110 1.02 13.36 -4.17
C HIS A 110 -0.51 13.29 -4.10
N THR A 111 -1.17 13.88 -5.10
CA THR A 111 -2.61 13.70 -5.31
C THR A 111 -2.93 12.22 -5.31
N LEU A 112 -3.81 11.76 -4.41
CA LEU A 112 -4.23 10.36 -4.39
C LEU A 112 -4.87 10.00 -5.73
N GLU A 113 -4.37 8.95 -6.35
CA GLU A 113 -4.99 8.39 -7.54
C GLU A 113 -6.31 7.71 -7.14
N PRO A 114 -7.35 7.71 -7.98
CA PRO A 114 -8.65 7.16 -7.59
C PRO A 114 -8.59 5.68 -7.15
N ARG A 115 -7.66 4.89 -7.70
CA ARG A 115 -7.41 3.49 -7.27
C ARG A 115 -6.99 3.39 -5.79
N GLU A 116 -6.23 4.35 -5.29
CA GLU A 116 -5.74 4.40 -3.90
C GLU A 116 -6.88 4.77 -2.95
N ILE A 117 -7.75 5.70 -3.37
CA ILE A 117 -8.99 6.04 -2.66
C ILE A 117 -9.91 4.82 -2.57
N ILE A 118 -10.07 4.09 -3.67
CA ILE A 118 -10.87 2.85 -3.71
C ILE A 118 -10.27 1.80 -2.77
N PHE A 119 -8.95 1.59 -2.80
CA PHE A 119 -8.26 0.69 -1.85
C PHE A 119 -8.63 1.05 -0.42
N HIS A 120 -8.43 2.31 -0.03
CA HIS A 120 -8.71 2.77 1.33
C HIS A 120 -10.17 2.52 1.73
N ARG A 121 -11.14 2.82 0.87
CA ARG A 121 -12.57 2.59 1.15
C ARG A 121 -12.92 1.11 1.28
N MET A 122 -12.33 0.26 0.45
CA MET A 122 -12.53 -1.19 0.56
C MET A 122 -11.93 -1.73 1.86
N PHE A 123 -10.85 -1.11 2.35
CA PHE A 123 -10.21 -1.49 3.60
C PHE A 123 -10.91 -0.91 4.83
N TYR A 124 -11.41 0.33 4.77
CA TYR A 124 -12.14 1.03 5.83
C TYR A 124 -13.51 1.52 5.31
N PRO A 125 -14.52 0.64 5.29
CA PRO A 125 -15.87 1.04 4.85
C PRO A 125 -16.51 2.05 5.81
N PHE A 126 -17.34 2.94 5.27
CA PHE A 126 -18.04 4.00 6.01
C PHE A 126 -18.79 3.50 7.26
N GLY A 127 -18.79 4.32 8.32
CA GLY A 127 -19.52 4.05 9.55
C GLY A 127 -18.82 3.12 10.55
N VAL A 128 -17.64 2.62 10.21
CA VAL A 128 -16.76 1.90 11.14
C VAL A 128 -15.77 2.89 11.71
N ASN A 129 -15.83 3.14 13.03
CA ASN A 129 -14.78 3.90 13.72
C ASN A 129 -13.46 3.18 13.45
N PRO A 130 -12.42 3.83 12.90
CA PRO A 130 -11.12 3.20 12.69
C PRO A 130 -10.46 3.03 14.07
N ASP A 131 -10.96 2.09 14.86
CA ASP A 131 -10.09 1.39 15.79
C ASP A 131 -9.04 0.75 14.89
N TRP A 132 -7.81 1.27 14.99
CA TRP A 132 -6.60 0.86 14.29
C TRP A 132 -6.17 -0.57 14.66
N ASN A 133 -7.13 -1.48 14.79
CA ASN A 133 -6.92 -2.85 15.14
C ASN A 133 -6.57 -3.60 13.85
N PHE A 134 -5.26 -3.68 13.58
CA PHE A 134 -4.67 -4.48 12.51
C PHE A 134 -4.75 -5.98 12.83
N ALA A 135 -5.96 -6.44 13.20
CA ALA A 135 -6.23 -7.81 13.59
C ALA A 135 -5.95 -8.74 12.40
N PRO A 136 -5.01 -9.71 12.54
CA PRO A 136 -4.49 -10.49 11.42
C PRO A 136 -5.53 -11.08 10.48
N ASN A 137 -6.57 -11.72 11.03
CA ASN A 137 -7.59 -12.39 10.23
C ASN A 137 -8.46 -11.42 9.43
N LEU A 138 -8.71 -10.23 9.96
CA LEU A 138 -9.51 -9.21 9.28
C LEU A 138 -8.70 -8.57 8.16
N VAL A 139 -7.45 -8.21 8.45
CA VAL A 139 -6.52 -7.60 7.49
C VAL A 139 -6.30 -8.52 6.30
N LYS A 140 -5.98 -9.80 6.53
CA LYS A 140 -5.78 -10.79 5.46
C LYS A 140 -6.97 -10.88 4.52
N LYS A 141 -8.19 -10.95 5.07
CA LYS A 141 -9.43 -11.01 4.27
C LYS A 141 -9.65 -9.73 3.46
N LYS A 142 -9.44 -8.56 4.07
CA LYS A 142 -9.58 -7.26 3.39
C LYS A 142 -8.57 -7.12 2.25
N LEU A 143 -7.29 -7.44 2.50
CA LEU A 143 -6.26 -7.42 1.47
C LEU A 143 -6.55 -8.39 0.33
N LYS A 144 -7.08 -9.58 0.62
CA LYS A 144 -7.53 -10.51 -0.42
C LYS A 144 -8.59 -9.91 -1.33
N ILE A 145 -9.63 -9.30 -0.75
CA ILE A 145 -10.71 -8.66 -1.51
C ILE A 145 -10.18 -7.51 -2.37
N VAL A 146 -9.31 -6.68 -1.80
CA VAL A 146 -8.68 -5.57 -2.53
C VAL A 146 -7.80 -6.09 -3.67
N TYR A 147 -6.97 -7.10 -3.41
CA TYR A 147 -6.11 -7.70 -4.43
C TYR A 147 -6.93 -8.33 -5.56
N GLU A 148 -7.96 -9.12 -5.25
CA GLU A 148 -8.87 -9.70 -6.26
C GLU A 148 -9.54 -8.61 -7.12
N ARG A 149 -9.87 -7.46 -6.52
CA ARG A 149 -10.40 -6.32 -7.24
C ARG A 149 -9.38 -5.70 -8.20
N PHE A 150 -8.15 -5.48 -7.75
CA PHE A 150 -7.07 -5.00 -8.62
C PHE A 150 -6.79 -5.99 -9.77
N ARG A 151 -6.83 -7.30 -9.51
CA ARG A 151 -6.74 -8.33 -10.57
C ARG A 151 -7.88 -8.22 -11.56
N SER A 152 -9.11 -8.02 -11.10
CA SER A 152 -10.26 -7.84 -11.99
C SER A 152 -10.14 -6.60 -12.88
N TRP A 153 -9.54 -5.50 -12.39
CA TRP A 153 -9.26 -4.31 -13.19
C TRP A 153 -8.20 -4.57 -14.26
N GLN A 154 -7.20 -5.38 -13.95
CA GLN A 154 -6.20 -5.81 -14.93
C GLN A 154 -6.82 -6.69 -16.02
N ASP A 155 -7.57 -7.71 -15.61
CA ASP A 155 -8.18 -8.69 -16.52
C ASP A 155 -9.30 -8.06 -17.36
N ASN A 156 -9.98 -7.04 -16.82
CA ASN A 156 -11.03 -6.29 -17.50
C ASN A 156 -11.02 -4.81 -17.10
N PRO A 157 -10.29 -3.94 -17.82
CA PRO A 157 -10.18 -2.51 -17.51
C PRO A 157 -11.51 -1.74 -17.44
N GLU A 158 -12.58 -2.22 -18.10
CA GLU A 158 -13.90 -1.57 -18.03
C GLU A 158 -14.53 -1.68 -16.63
N THR A 159 -14.15 -2.70 -15.85
CA THR A 159 -14.60 -2.85 -14.46
C THR A 159 -14.09 -1.71 -13.57
N TYR A 160 -12.88 -1.21 -13.82
CA TYR A 160 -12.34 -0.05 -13.12
C TYR A 160 -13.18 1.20 -13.34
N GLY A 161 -13.59 1.47 -14.59
CA GLY A 161 -14.45 2.62 -14.89
C GLY A 161 -15.80 2.55 -14.19
N ARG A 162 -16.39 1.36 -14.08
CA ARG A 162 -17.64 1.15 -13.32
C ARG A 162 -17.46 1.35 -11.83
N ASP A 163 -16.40 0.80 -11.25
CA ASP A 163 -16.11 0.98 -9.83
C ASP A 163 -15.81 2.45 -9.53
N LEU A 164 -14.96 3.09 -10.33
CA LEU A 164 -14.68 4.52 -10.21
C LEU A 164 -15.95 5.36 -10.27
N ASN A 165 -16.83 5.13 -11.25
CA ASN A 165 -18.10 5.82 -11.35
C ASN A 165 -19.01 5.54 -10.15
N HIS A 166 -19.06 4.30 -9.65
CA HIS A 166 -19.81 3.98 -8.43
C HIS A 166 -19.26 4.77 -7.24
N PHE A 167 -17.94 4.79 -7.07
CA PHE A 167 -17.28 5.50 -5.98
C PHE A 167 -17.48 7.02 -6.06
N LEU A 168 -17.29 7.63 -7.24
CA LEU A 168 -17.54 9.05 -7.51
C LEU A 168 -19.02 9.43 -7.35
N ASN A 169 -19.97 8.57 -7.72
CA ASN A 169 -21.40 8.86 -7.55
C ASN A 169 -21.87 8.69 -6.11
N THR A 170 -21.17 7.90 -5.29
CA THR A 170 -21.30 7.99 -3.82
C THR A 170 -20.60 9.22 -3.21
N GLU A 171 -19.91 10.07 -3.99
CA GLU A 171 -19.20 11.27 -3.51
C GLU A 171 -20.03 12.55 -3.33
N GLU A 172 -21.35 12.56 -3.54
CA GLU A 172 -22.13 13.73 -3.07
C GLU A 172 -21.93 13.99 -1.56
N ALA A 173 -21.48 12.99 -0.79
CA ALA A 173 -21.11 13.10 0.62
C ALA A 173 -19.70 13.69 0.91
N TRP A 174 -18.79 13.82 -0.07
CA TRP A 174 -17.43 14.36 0.19
C TRP A 174 -17.33 15.89 0.02
N ARG A 175 -18.29 16.52 -0.66
CA ARG A 175 -18.36 18.00 -0.67
C ARG A 175 -18.64 18.57 0.71
N GLU A 176 -19.28 17.82 1.60
CA GLU A 176 -19.56 18.24 2.97
C GLU A 176 -18.36 18.07 3.93
N TRP A 177 -17.39 17.20 3.61
CA TRP A 177 -16.19 17.02 4.46
C TRP A 177 -15.06 18.01 4.15
N ASN A 178 -15.04 18.60 2.95
CA ASN A 178 -14.20 19.77 2.64
C ASN A 178 -14.87 21.10 3.03
N GLY A 179 -15.94 21.05 3.83
CA GLY A 179 -16.77 22.19 4.20
C GLY A 179 -17.20 22.20 5.68
N LEU A 180 -16.39 21.61 6.57
CA LEU A 180 -16.52 21.81 8.02
C LEU A 180 -15.16 22.19 8.60
N ASP A 181 -14.92 23.50 8.47
CA ASP A 181 -13.90 24.42 9.00
C ASP A 181 -12.41 24.20 8.66
#